data_AF-A0A5B0WKU5-F1
#
_entry.id   AF-A0A5B0WKU5-F1
#
_cell.length_a   1.000
_cell.length_b   1.000
_cell.length_c   1.000
_cell.angle_alpha   90.00
_cell.angle_beta   90.00
_cell.angle_gamma   90.00
#
_symmetry.space_group_name_H-M   'P 1'
#
loop_
_entity.id
_entity.type
_entity.pdbx_description
1 polymer ?
#
loop_
_entity_poly.entity_id
_entity_poly.type
_entity_poly.pdbx_seq_one_letter_code
_entity_poly.pdbx_strand_id
1 'polypeptide(L)'
;MDKKKIVATVIVIGALIMLLVIAFSNEDEQPASGFEAHKVIAHAMGGINGHTYTNAFEAFVANYAQGTRVFEVDLLLSADDQLVGRHEWSGNMSKLLGQLDVLPANKQGVVLDFKEFMDSPILNIYSPIDVEKLLDLMQHYPDAYIVTDTKEIKPELINKQFTLLVKAAQRRDPAILDRIVPQIYNQSMLDEINKVYSFPEVLYTLYQSKDTDEQVIEFVNKTGVDITMPVGRATKSFVKKLKKAGARVYVHTVNEEAEIRELARMGVDGFYTDFVPEEDLINISGVR
;
A
#
# COMPACT_ATOMS: atom_id res chain seq x y z
N MET A 1 54.14 -19.11 34.48
CA MET A 1 53.34 -19.43 33.29
C MET A 1 54.00 -18.77 32.09
N ASP A 2 54.30 -19.51 31.04
CA ASP A 2 55.12 -19.04 29.90
C ASP A 2 54.40 -17.91 29.15
N LYS A 3 55.04 -16.74 28.96
CA LYS A 3 54.45 -15.56 28.30
C LYS A 3 53.87 -15.91 26.93
N LYS A 4 54.49 -16.87 26.22
CA LYS A 4 54.00 -17.34 24.91
C LYS A 4 52.64 -18.05 25.01
N LYS A 5 52.39 -18.79 26.10
CA LYS A 5 51.11 -19.47 26.33
C LYS A 5 49.99 -18.47 26.65
N ILE A 6 50.29 -17.42 27.41
CA ILE A 6 49.31 -16.37 27.75
C ILE A 6 48.88 -15.61 26.48
N VAL A 7 49.84 -15.24 25.62
CA VAL A 7 49.55 -14.56 24.35
C VAL A 7 48.71 -15.44 23.42
N ALA A 8 49.03 -16.74 23.32
CA ALA A 8 48.24 -17.68 22.52
C ALA A 8 46.79 -17.81 23.04
N THR A 9 46.59 -17.91 24.35
CA THR A 9 45.25 -17.99 24.95
C THR A 9 44.40 -16.74 24.67
N VAL A 10 45.00 -15.54 24.76
CA VAL A 10 44.28 -14.29 24.50
C VAL A 10 43.86 -14.18 23.03
N ILE A 11 44.72 -14.58 22.09
CA ILE A 11 44.40 -14.59 20.65
C ILE A 11 43.23 -15.54 20.36
N VAL A 12 43.24 -16.75 20.94
CA VAL A 12 42.18 -17.74 20.75
C VAL A 12 40.85 -17.26 21.33
N ILE A 13 40.84 -16.66 22.52
CA ILE A 13 39.63 -16.09 23.11
C ILE A 13 39.09 -14.93 22.26
N GLY A 14 39.97 -14.04 21.78
CA GLY A 14 39.57 -12.94 20.89
C GLY A 14 38.96 -13.44 19.59
N ALA A 15 39.54 -14.48 18.97
CA ALA A 15 39.00 -15.11 17.76
C ALA A 15 37.64 -15.78 18.02
N LEU A 16 37.47 -16.46 19.15
CA LEU A 16 36.20 -17.07 19.55
C LEU A 16 35.10 -16.04 19.81
N ILE A 17 35.41 -14.92 20.47
CA ILE A 17 34.47 -13.82 20.69
C ILE A 17 34.09 -13.20 19.34
N MET A 18 35.05 -13.00 18.43
CA MET A 18 34.78 -12.46 17.10
C MET A 18 33.90 -13.41 16.28
N LEU A 19 34.15 -14.72 16.34
CA LEU A 19 33.32 -15.74 15.70
C LEU A 19 31.91 -15.79 16.29
N LEU A 20 31.77 -15.66 17.61
CA LEU A 20 30.46 -15.54 18.26
C LEU A 20 29.74 -14.26 17.80
N VAL A 21 30.42 -13.12 17.77
CA VAL A 21 29.81 -11.87 17.28
C VAL A 21 29.32 -12.04 15.86
N ILE A 22 30.13 -12.60 14.95
CA ILE A 22 29.73 -12.87 13.56
C ILE A 22 28.55 -13.85 13.50
N ALA A 23 28.58 -14.93 14.27
CA ALA A 23 27.52 -15.93 14.29
C ALA A 23 26.19 -15.42 14.89
N PHE A 24 26.23 -14.44 15.80
CA PHE A 24 25.05 -13.82 16.40
C PHE A 24 24.65 -12.48 15.75
N SER A 25 25.44 -11.96 14.81
CA SER A 25 25.09 -10.75 14.03
C SER A 25 24.57 -11.05 12.63
N ASN A 26 24.75 -12.28 12.15
CA ASN A 26 23.99 -12.81 11.03
C ASN A 26 22.75 -13.53 11.58
N GLU A 27 21.73 -12.78 11.98
CA GLU A 27 20.38 -13.29 11.74
C GLU A 27 20.24 -13.32 10.21
N ASP A 28 20.24 -14.52 9.62
CA ASP A 28 19.89 -14.67 8.21
C ASP A 28 18.44 -14.19 8.07
N GLU A 29 18.24 -12.92 7.73
CA GLU A 29 16.94 -12.38 7.34
C GLU A 29 16.42 -13.29 6.22
N GLN A 30 15.35 -14.03 6.52
CA GLN A 30 14.69 -14.79 5.48
C GLN A 30 14.23 -13.81 4.39
N PRO A 31 14.39 -14.16 3.10
CA PRO A 31 13.93 -13.29 2.03
C PRO A 31 12.43 -12.99 2.25
N ALA A 32 12.08 -11.71 2.16
CA ALA A 32 10.70 -11.25 2.29
C ALA A 32 9.76 -12.06 1.38
N SER A 33 8.54 -12.32 1.86
CA SER A 33 7.55 -13.12 1.14
C SER A 33 6.18 -12.47 1.18
N GLY A 34 5.31 -12.81 0.23
CA GLY A 34 3.98 -12.21 0.14
C GLY A 34 4.03 -10.70 -0.07
N PHE A 35 3.22 -9.94 0.66
CA PHE A 35 3.14 -8.48 0.55
C PHE A 35 4.49 -7.79 0.77
N GLU A 36 5.32 -8.30 1.68
CA GLU A 36 6.65 -7.76 2.00
C GLU A 36 7.67 -7.91 0.87
N ALA A 37 7.45 -8.83 -0.07
CA ALA A 37 8.37 -9.08 -1.17
C ALA A 37 8.32 -8.00 -2.26
N HIS A 38 7.35 -7.08 -2.20
CA HIS A 38 7.06 -6.13 -3.26
C HIS A 38 7.34 -4.69 -2.83
N LYS A 39 7.98 -3.93 -3.71
CA LYS A 39 8.33 -2.53 -3.50
C LYS A 39 7.43 -1.57 -4.27
N VAL A 40 6.68 -2.03 -5.27
CA VAL A 40 5.69 -1.25 -6.01
C VAL A 40 4.30 -1.50 -5.46
N ILE A 41 3.60 -0.40 -5.20
CA ILE A 41 2.15 -0.37 -5.03
C ILE A 41 1.59 0.42 -6.21
N ALA A 42 0.92 -0.25 -7.16
CA ALA A 42 0.33 0.43 -8.31
C ALA A 42 -0.84 1.32 -7.86
N HIS A 43 -0.63 2.63 -7.92
CA HIS A 43 -1.57 3.64 -7.45
C HIS A 43 -2.82 3.68 -8.33
N ALA A 44 -4.00 3.60 -7.72
CA ALA A 44 -5.31 3.55 -8.37
C ALA A 44 -5.39 2.49 -9.50
N MET A 45 -4.94 1.27 -9.20
CA MET A 45 -4.72 0.14 -10.14
C MET A 45 -3.58 0.31 -11.15
N GLY A 46 -2.77 1.35 -10.97
CA GLY A 46 -1.70 1.75 -11.87
C GLY A 46 -2.21 2.60 -13.02
N GLY A 47 -1.27 3.22 -13.71
CA GLY A 47 -1.51 4.02 -14.89
C GLY A 47 -1.75 3.15 -16.12
N ILE A 48 -2.56 3.65 -17.06
CA ILE A 48 -2.86 2.98 -18.32
C ILE A 48 -2.92 3.99 -19.46
N ASN A 49 -2.14 3.78 -20.52
CA ASN A 49 -2.05 4.67 -21.68
C ASN A 49 -1.83 6.16 -21.31
N GLY A 50 -1.01 6.43 -20.30
CA GLY A 50 -0.71 7.78 -19.81
C GLY A 50 -1.78 8.39 -18.91
N HIS A 51 -2.83 7.64 -18.54
CA HIS A 51 -3.86 8.08 -17.61
C HIS A 51 -3.64 7.50 -16.21
N THR A 52 -3.92 8.29 -15.17
CA THR A 52 -3.79 7.94 -13.75
C THR A 52 -5.17 8.01 -13.05
N TYR A 53 -5.26 7.59 -11.79
CA TYR A 53 -6.48 7.61 -10.96
C TYR A 53 -7.67 6.81 -11.51
N THR A 54 -7.43 5.95 -12.51
CA THR A 54 -8.52 5.30 -13.23
C THR A 54 -9.28 4.31 -12.36
N ASN A 55 -8.60 3.60 -11.45
CA ASN A 55 -9.18 2.47 -10.72
C ASN A 55 -9.82 1.43 -11.67
N ALA A 56 -9.31 1.34 -12.91
CA ALA A 56 -9.94 0.55 -13.95
C ALA A 56 -9.53 -0.92 -13.91
N PHE A 57 -10.43 -1.80 -14.34
CA PHE A 57 -10.14 -3.22 -14.52
C PHE A 57 -8.95 -3.44 -15.46
N GLU A 58 -8.93 -2.73 -16.59
CA GLU A 58 -7.89 -2.88 -17.61
C GLU A 58 -6.55 -2.36 -17.12
N ALA A 59 -6.54 -1.33 -16.25
CA ALA A 59 -5.31 -0.84 -15.61
C ALA A 59 -4.70 -1.92 -14.71
N PHE A 60 -5.52 -2.58 -13.88
CA PHE A 60 -5.07 -3.71 -13.07
C PHE A 60 -4.46 -4.81 -13.95
N VAL A 61 -5.17 -5.26 -14.99
CA VAL A 61 -4.73 -6.38 -15.84
C VAL A 61 -3.43 -6.04 -16.57
N ALA A 62 -3.33 -4.83 -17.12
CA ALA A 62 -2.15 -4.39 -17.86
C ALA A 62 -0.91 -4.27 -16.95
N ASN A 63 -1.07 -3.76 -15.73
CA ASN A 63 0.02 -3.63 -14.77
C ASN A 63 0.41 -4.97 -14.13
N TYR A 64 -0.55 -5.87 -13.89
CA TYR A 64 -0.27 -7.23 -13.43
C TYR A 64 0.58 -8.01 -14.45
N ALA A 65 0.26 -7.88 -15.74
CA ALA A 65 1.00 -8.49 -16.84
C ALA A 65 2.45 -7.99 -16.95
N GLN A 66 2.78 -6.85 -16.34
CA GLN A 66 4.12 -6.27 -16.27
C GLN A 66 4.86 -6.59 -14.95
N GLY A 67 4.34 -7.55 -14.17
CA GLY A 67 5.01 -8.03 -12.95
C GLY A 67 4.57 -7.35 -11.66
N THR A 68 3.69 -6.34 -11.71
CA THR A 68 3.13 -5.74 -10.48
C THR A 68 2.26 -6.74 -9.74
N ARG A 69 2.39 -6.78 -8.40
CA ARG A 69 1.62 -7.67 -7.53
C ARG A 69 0.84 -6.95 -6.44
N VAL A 70 1.20 -5.72 -6.09
CA VAL A 70 0.44 -4.92 -5.13
C VAL A 70 -0.21 -3.75 -5.84
N PHE A 71 -1.51 -3.57 -5.62
CA PHE A 71 -2.30 -2.50 -6.21
C PHE A 71 -3.02 -1.75 -5.10
N GLU A 72 -3.03 -0.42 -5.19
CA GLU A 72 -3.92 0.39 -4.39
C GLU A 72 -5.22 0.66 -5.16
N VAL A 73 -6.33 0.68 -4.43
CA VAL A 73 -7.65 0.99 -4.97
C VAL A 73 -8.41 1.94 -4.05
N ASP A 74 -8.90 3.01 -4.66
CA ASP A 74 -9.76 3.96 -4.00
C ASP A 74 -11.17 3.36 -3.82
N LEU A 75 -11.63 3.15 -2.60
CA LEU A 75 -12.94 2.56 -2.32
C LEU A 75 -13.88 3.55 -1.65
N LEU A 76 -14.85 4.06 -2.40
CA LEU A 76 -15.87 4.98 -1.91
C LEU A 76 -17.26 4.34 -1.96
N LEU A 77 -18.15 4.84 -1.09
CA LEU A 77 -19.57 4.49 -1.15
C LEU A 77 -20.27 5.28 -2.27
N SER A 78 -21.09 4.59 -3.05
CA SER A 78 -22.11 5.18 -3.92
C SER A 78 -23.27 5.77 -3.08
N ALA A 79 -24.16 6.51 -3.73
CA ALA A 79 -25.34 7.12 -3.09
C ALA A 79 -26.31 6.10 -2.48
N ASP A 80 -26.28 4.86 -2.98
CA ASP A 80 -27.02 3.69 -2.52
C ASP A 80 -26.12 2.65 -1.82
N ASP A 81 -25.03 3.14 -1.21
CA ASP A 81 -24.20 2.42 -0.24
C ASP A 81 -23.47 1.17 -0.77
N GLN A 82 -23.10 1.16 -2.04
CA GLN A 82 -22.25 0.13 -2.64
C GLN A 82 -20.79 0.63 -2.70
N LEU A 83 -19.83 -0.28 -2.58
CA LEU A 83 -18.41 0.04 -2.69
C LEU A 83 -17.95 0.04 -4.14
N VAL A 84 -17.41 1.16 -4.59
CA VAL A 84 -16.94 1.37 -5.96
C VAL A 84 -15.51 1.90 -6.00
N GLY A 85 -14.77 1.51 -7.04
CA GLY A 85 -13.38 1.91 -7.31
C GLY A 85 -13.31 3.34 -7.85
N ARG A 86 -13.14 4.34 -6.98
CA ARG A 86 -13.12 5.75 -7.37
C ARG A 86 -12.43 6.64 -6.35
N HIS A 87 -11.55 7.53 -6.82
CA HIS A 87 -10.78 8.44 -5.97
C HIS A 87 -11.61 9.56 -5.28
N GLU A 88 -12.48 10.26 -6.00
CA GLU A 88 -13.38 11.29 -5.44
C GLU A 88 -14.56 11.63 -6.37
N TRP A 89 -15.59 12.30 -5.84
CA TRP A 89 -16.82 12.64 -6.58
C TRP A 89 -16.83 14.05 -7.19
N SER A 90 -15.68 14.73 -7.32
CA SER A 90 -15.64 16.09 -7.87
C SER A 90 -15.94 16.14 -9.37
N GLY A 91 -16.35 17.32 -9.87
CA GLY A 91 -16.51 17.57 -11.30
C GLY A 91 -15.18 17.46 -12.07
N ASN A 92 -14.07 17.84 -11.42
CA ASN A 92 -12.73 17.70 -12.00
C ASN A 92 -12.35 16.22 -12.18
N MET A 93 -12.67 15.37 -11.21
CA MET A 93 -12.45 13.92 -11.34
C MET A 93 -13.32 13.34 -12.46
N SER A 94 -14.60 13.74 -12.53
CA SER A 94 -15.48 13.31 -13.63
C SER A 94 -14.95 13.72 -15.00
N LYS A 95 -14.33 14.92 -15.10
CA LYS A 95 -13.61 15.37 -16.31
C LYS A 95 -12.38 14.53 -16.61
N LEU A 96 -11.55 14.27 -15.60
CA LEU A 96 -10.33 13.48 -15.74
C LEU A 96 -10.65 12.07 -16.26
N LEU A 97 -11.72 11.47 -15.76
CA LEU A 97 -12.19 10.14 -16.16
C LEU A 97 -13.03 10.16 -17.46
N GLY A 98 -13.14 11.28 -18.16
CA GLY A 98 -13.90 11.37 -19.42
C GLY A 98 -15.42 11.20 -19.28
N GLN A 99 -15.96 11.35 -18.07
CA GLN A 99 -17.36 11.05 -17.77
C GLN A 99 -18.30 12.25 -17.99
N LEU A 100 -17.80 13.45 -18.30
CA LEU A 100 -18.66 14.60 -18.61
C LEU A 100 -19.46 14.42 -19.91
N ASP A 101 -18.97 13.60 -20.85
CA ASP A 101 -19.66 13.31 -22.11
C ASP A 101 -20.62 12.12 -21.99
N VAL A 102 -20.55 11.40 -20.87
CA VAL A 102 -21.35 10.19 -20.58
C VAL A 102 -22.49 10.51 -19.61
N LEU A 103 -22.19 11.27 -18.55
CA LEU A 103 -23.14 11.60 -17.49
C LEU A 103 -23.93 12.86 -17.83
N PRO A 104 -25.23 12.92 -17.47
CA PRO A 104 -26.00 14.15 -17.59
C PRO A 104 -25.45 15.23 -16.66
N ALA A 105 -25.61 16.50 -17.02
CA ALA A 105 -25.00 17.64 -16.32
C ALA A 105 -25.27 17.68 -14.80
N ASN A 106 -26.46 17.26 -14.35
CA ASN A 106 -26.83 17.20 -12.94
C ASN A 106 -26.22 16.01 -12.16
N LYS A 107 -25.52 15.11 -12.86
CA LYS A 107 -24.79 13.97 -12.31
C LYS A 107 -23.27 14.16 -12.39
N GLN A 108 -22.80 15.27 -12.95
CA GLN A 108 -21.38 15.58 -13.03
C GLN A 108 -20.92 16.22 -11.70
N GLY A 109 -20.02 15.56 -10.98
CA GLY A 109 -19.47 16.09 -9.73
C GLY A 109 -20.36 15.90 -8.49
N VAL A 110 -21.20 14.86 -8.51
CA VAL A 110 -22.00 14.43 -7.35
C VAL A 110 -21.73 12.95 -7.05
N VAL A 111 -22.12 12.49 -5.87
CA VAL A 111 -22.10 11.07 -5.54
C VAL A 111 -23.15 10.36 -6.40
N LEU A 112 -22.71 9.45 -7.27
CA LEU A 112 -23.59 8.66 -8.14
C LEU A 112 -24.15 7.46 -7.38
N ASP A 113 -25.31 6.96 -7.81
CA ASP A 113 -25.70 5.60 -7.41
C ASP A 113 -24.84 4.54 -8.10
N PHE A 114 -24.90 3.31 -7.59
CA PHE A 114 -24.05 2.22 -8.05
C PHE A 114 -24.21 1.95 -9.54
N LYS A 115 -25.45 1.90 -10.03
CA LYS A 115 -25.73 1.59 -11.43
C LYS A 115 -25.23 2.71 -12.33
N GLU A 116 -25.47 3.96 -11.96
CA GLU A 116 -24.97 5.14 -12.68
C GLU A 116 -23.44 5.12 -12.80
N PHE A 117 -22.72 4.80 -11.72
CA PHE A 117 -21.27 4.70 -11.77
C PHE A 117 -20.80 3.52 -12.63
N MET A 118 -21.36 2.32 -12.42
CA MET A 118 -20.91 1.12 -13.12
C MET A 118 -21.24 1.12 -14.63
N ASP A 119 -22.28 1.85 -15.05
CA ASP A 119 -22.62 2.06 -16.45
C ASP A 119 -21.85 3.23 -17.10
N SER A 120 -21.04 3.97 -16.32
CA SER A 120 -20.27 5.11 -16.81
C SER A 120 -18.81 4.72 -17.08
N PRO A 121 -18.45 4.32 -18.32
CA PRO A 121 -17.09 3.94 -18.64
C PRO A 121 -16.09 5.04 -18.30
N ILE A 122 -14.90 4.62 -17.87
CA ILE A 122 -13.77 5.50 -17.64
C ILE A 122 -13.07 5.72 -18.98
N LEU A 123 -12.92 6.98 -19.39
CA LEU A 123 -12.29 7.39 -20.64
C LEU A 123 -12.92 6.72 -21.87
N ASN A 124 -14.23 6.42 -21.82
CA ASN A 124 -15.03 5.72 -22.83
C ASN A 124 -14.67 4.26 -23.12
N ILE A 125 -13.51 3.78 -22.67
CA ILE A 125 -12.99 2.47 -23.08
C ILE A 125 -12.66 1.54 -21.90
N TYR A 126 -12.53 2.08 -20.69
CA TYR A 126 -12.17 1.30 -19.51
C TYR A 126 -13.37 1.04 -18.60
N SER A 127 -13.34 -0.12 -17.97
CA SER A 127 -14.41 -0.62 -17.14
C SER A 127 -14.23 -0.16 -15.70
N PRO A 128 -15.25 0.49 -15.09
CA PRO A 128 -15.25 0.72 -13.65
C PRO A 128 -15.30 -0.61 -12.89
N ILE A 129 -14.74 -0.59 -11.68
CA ILE A 129 -14.75 -1.71 -10.75
C ILE A 129 -15.60 -1.39 -9.52
N ASP A 130 -16.22 -2.43 -8.99
CA ASP A 130 -16.83 -2.46 -7.67
C ASP A 130 -16.12 -3.50 -6.80
N VAL A 131 -16.58 -3.64 -5.56
CA VAL A 131 -16.02 -4.64 -4.64
C VAL A 131 -16.16 -6.07 -5.16
N GLU A 132 -17.24 -6.40 -5.87
CA GLU A 132 -17.45 -7.76 -6.39
C GLU A 132 -16.43 -8.07 -7.52
N LYS A 133 -16.24 -7.16 -8.49
CA LYS A 133 -15.21 -7.29 -9.52
C LYS A 133 -13.79 -7.28 -8.96
N LEU A 134 -13.53 -6.48 -7.93
CA LEU A 134 -12.23 -6.45 -7.24
C LEU A 134 -11.90 -7.83 -6.66
N LEU A 135 -12.87 -8.47 -5.99
CA LEU A 135 -12.66 -9.79 -5.42
C LEU A 135 -12.56 -10.87 -6.50
N ASP A 136 -13.28 -10.75 -7.62
CA ASP A 136 -13.11 -11.65 -8.78
C ASP A 136 -11.68 -11.55 -9.36
N LEU A 137 -11.12 -10.34 -9.47
CA LEU A 137 -9.71 -10.13 -9.83
C LEU A 137 -8.80 -10.86 -8.83
N MET A 138 -8.99 -10.65 -7.52
CA MET A 138 -8.16 -11.30 -6.52
C MET A 138 -8.25 -12.84 -6.54
N GLN A 139 -9.38 -13.43 -6.95
CA GLN A 139 -9.48 -14.88 -7.16
C GLN A 139 -8.71 -15.34 -8.40
N HIS A 140 -8.80 -14.57 -9.49
CA HIS A 140 -8.12 -14.91 -10.74
C HIS A 140 -6.60 -14.72 -10.66
N TYR A 141 -6.15 -13.77 -9.83
CA TYR A 141 -4.77 -13.40 -9.62
C TYR A 141 -4.38 -13.66 -8.15
N PRO A 142 -4.08 -14.93 -7.79
CA PRO A 142 -3.95 -15.36 -6.39
C PRO A 142 -2.72 -14.81 -5.67
N ASP A 143 -1.74 -14.27 -6.40
CA ASP A 143 -0.54 -13.62 -5.89
C ASP A 143 -0.65 -12.08 -5.89
N ALA A 144 -1.83 -11.52 -6.21
CA ALA A 144 -2.07 -10.10 -6.10
C ALA A 144 -2.52 -9.69 -4.68
N TYR A 145 -2.04 -8.52 -4.23
CA TYR A 145 -2.42 -7.86 -2.98
C TYR A 145 -3.12 -6.54 -3.28
N ILE A 146 -4.10 -6.19 -2.45
CA ILE A 146 -4.86 -4.96 -2.58
C ILE A 146 -4.68 -4.08 -1.34
N VAL A 147 -4.14 -2.89 -1.53
CA VAL A 147 -4.14 -1.82 -0.54
C VAL A 147 -5.42 -1.00 -0.71
N THR A 148 -6.24 -0.89 0.33
CA THR A 148 -7.51 -0.13 0.22
C THR A 148 -7.29 1.33 0.56
N ASP A 149 -7.75 2.28 -0.26
CA ASP A 149 -7.79 3.70 0.11
C ASP A 149 -9.23 4.22 0.23
N THR A 150 -9.73 4.34 1.46
CA THR A 150 -11.14 4.71 1.69
C THR A 150 -11.39 6.20 1.95
N LYS A 151 -10.34 6.96 2.31
CA LYS A 151 -10.41 8.40 2.68
C LYS A 151 -11.42 8.76 3.78
N GLU A 152 -11.91 7.77 4.52
CA GLU A 152 -12.97 7.95 5.52
C GLU A 152 -12.39 8.03 6.94
N ILE A 153 -12.96 8.92 7.76
CA ILE A 153 -12.52 9.16 9.13
C ILE A 153 -13.64 9.00 10.16
N LYS A 154 -14.89 8.90 9.70
CA LYS A 154 -16.06 8.71 10.57
C LYS A 154 -16.23 7.23 10.91
N PRO A 155 -16.25 6.85 12.20
CA PRO A 155 -16.32 5.44 12.61
C PRO A 155 -17.48 4.67 11.97
N GLU A 156 -18.66 5.28 11.85
CA GLU A 156 -19.83 4.61 11.27
C GLU A 156 -19.65 4.27 9.79
N LEU A 157 -18.96 5.12 9.02
CA LEU A 157 -18.69 4.90 7.60
C LEU A 157 -17.51 3.95 7.41
N ILE A 158 -16.46 4.05 8.24
CA ILE A 158 -15.37 3.07 8.31
C ILE A 158 -15.94 1.66 8.53
N ASN A 159 -16.73 1.47 9.60
CA ASN A 159 -17.33 0.19 9.92
C ASN A 159 -18.20 -0.32 8.77
N LYS A 160 -18.96 0.56 8.11
CA LYS A 160 -19.82 0.21 6.98
C LYS A 160 -19.00 -0.28 5.77
N GLN A 161 -17.99 0.47 5.34
CA GLN A 161 -17.13 0.11 4.21
C GLN A 161 -16.43 -1.23 4.47
N PHE A 162 -15.75 -1.38 5.61
CA PHE A 162 -15.06 -2.63 5.92
C PHE A 162 -16.02 -3.80 6.13
N THR A 163 -17.23 -3.57 6.68
CA THR A 163 -18.25 -4.64 6.79
C THR A 163 -18.72 -5.10 5.41
N LEU A 164 -18.93 -4.19 4.46
CA LEU A 164 -19.31 -4.53 3.09
C LEU A 164 -18.20 -5.36 2.41
N LEU A 165 -16.96 -4.90 2.51
CA LEU A 165 -15.78 -5.58 1.95
C LEU A 165 -15.61 -6.98 2.54
N VAL A 166 -15.58 -7.08 3.88
CA VAL A 166 -15.35 -8.36 4.58
C VAL A 166 -16.48 -9.33 4.30
N LYS A 167 -17.74 -8.89 4.32
CA LYS A 167 -18.87 -9.77 3.96
C LYS A 167 -18.81 -10.25 2.52
N ALA A 168 -18.39 -9.38 1.58
CA ALA A 168 -18.24 -9.77 0.17
C ALA A 168 -17.12 -10.81 0.00
N ALA A 169 -15.98 -10.62 0.64
CA ALA A 169 -14.88 -11.58 0.63
C ALA A 169 -15.28 -12.91 1.28
N GLN A 170 -15.92 -12.88 2.46
CA GLN A 170 -16.38 -14.09 3.17
C GLN A 170 -17.38 -14.92 2.37
N ARG A 171 -18.26 -14.28 1.58
CA ARG A 171 -19.21 -14.98 0.70
C ARG A 171 -18.51 -15.68 -0.47
N ARG A 172 -17.37 -15.16 -0.92
CA ARG A 172 -16.67 -15.60 -2.13
C ARG A 172 -15.53 -16.57 -1.82
N ASP A 173 -14.55 -16.11 -1.06
CA ASP A 173 -13.44 -16.89 -0.53
C ASP A 173 -12.79 -16.11 0.63
N PRO A 174 -12.94 -16.57 1.89
CA PRO A 174 -12.35 -15.90 3.04
C PRO A 174 -10.83 -15.73 2.96
N ALA A 175 -10.10 -16.59 2.23
CA ALA A 175 -8.65 -16.49 2.09
C ALA A 175 -8.19 -15.24 1.32
N ILE A 176 -9.10 -14.58 0.60
CA ILE A 176 -8.82 -13.29 -0.05
C ILE A 176 -8.46 -12.21 0.98
N LEU A 177 -9.03 -12.28 2.19
CA LEU A 177 -8.80 -11.28 3.25
C LEU A 177 -7.33 -11.23 3.69
N ASP A 178 -6.58 -12.32 3.55
CA ASP A 178 -5.15 -12.37 3.87
C ASP A 178 -4.29 -11.55 2.89
N ARG A 179 -4.88 -11.12 1.77
CA ARG A 179 -4.23 -10.31 0.72
C ARG A 179 -4.82 -8.91 0.59
N ILE A 180 -5.67 -8.51 1.53
CA ILE A 180 -6.18 -7.13 1.64
C ILE A 180 -5.39 -6.44 2.75
N VAL A 181 -4.83 -5.28 2.42
CA VAL A 181 -4.03 -4.43 3.31
C VAL A 181 -4.77 -3.12 3.51
N PRO A 182 -5.52 -2.94 4.62
CA PRO A 182 -6.20 -1.69 4.89
C PRO A 182 -5.22 -0.52 5.01
N GLN A 183 -5.46 0.56 4.25
CA GLN A 183 -4.82 1.85 4.51
C GLN A 183 -5.68 2.67 5.48
N ILE A 184 -5.18 2.92 6.69
CA ILE A 184 -5.87 3.68 7.73
C ILE A 184 -5.43 5.15 7.73
N TYR A 185 -6.34 6.07 8.03
CA TYR A 185 -6.10 7.53 7.97
C TYR A 185 -5.80 8.19 9.32
N ASN A 186 -6.06 7.46 10.40
CA ASN A 186 -5.78 7.88 11.77
C ASN A 186 -5.62 6.65 12.65
N GLN A 187 -4.99 6.83 13.82
CA GLN A 187 -4.69 5.73 14.73
C GLN A 187 -5.95 4.98 15.21
N SER A 188 -7.05 5.70 15.49
CA SER A 188 -8.30 5.09 15.96
C SER A 188 -8.96 4.18 14.92
N MET A 189 -8.70 4.38 13.63
CA MET A 189 -9.27 3.57 12.57
C MET A 189 -8.78 2.12 12.63
N LEU A 190 -7.58 1.86 13.18
CA LEU A 190 -7.10 0.49 13.42
C LEU A 190 -8.06 -0.28 14.35
N ASP A 191 -8.49 0.35 15.44
CA ASP A 191 -9.43 -0.25 16.39
C ASP A 191 -10.81 -0.44 15.74
N GLU A 192 -11.25 0.51 14.89
CA GLU A 192 -12.52 0.38 14.16
C GLU A 192 -12.51 -0.77 13.15
N ILE A 193 -11.46 -0.93 12.34
CA ILE A 193 -11.39 -2.04 11.37
C ILE A 193 -11.27 -3.39 12.10
N ASN A 194 -10.56 -3.45 13.23
CA ASN A 194 -10.41 -4.66 14.03
C ASN A 194 -11.72 -5.15 14.66
N LYS A 195 -12.72 -4.27 14.85
CA LYS A 195 -14.07 -4.69 15.26
C LYS A 195 -14.80 -5.48 14.16
N VAL A 196 -14.41 -5.27 12.91
CA VAL A 196 -14.99 -5.96 11.74
C VAL A 196 -14.17 -7.20 11.38
N TYR A 197 -12.86 -7.02 11.19
CA TYR A 197 -11.91 -8.08 10.84
C TYR A 197 -10.49 -7.65 11.17
N SER A 198 -9.69 -8.55 11.73
CA SER A 198 -8.26 -8.34 11.94
C SER A 198 -7.47 -8.77 10.71
N PHE A 199 -7.06 -7.80 9.90
CA PHE A 199 -6.24 -8.03 8.72
C PHE A 199 -4.79 -8.32 9.12
N PRO A 200 -4.07 -9.20 8.41
CA PRO A 200 -2.68 -9.53 8.73
C PRO A 200 -1.74 -8.31 8.62
N GLU A 201 -1.99 -7.46 7.64
CA GLU A 201 -1.17 -6.30 7.29
C GLU A 201 -2.03 -5.04 7.29
N VAL A 202 -1.51 -3.93 7.81
CA VAL A 202 -2.18 -2.63 7.81
C VAL A 202 -1.16 -1.53 7.55
N LEU A 203 -1.50 -0.61 6.65
CA LEU A 203 -0.72 0.58 6.33
C LEU A 203 -1.33 1.81 6.98
N TYR A 204 -0.56 2.56 7.76
CA TYR A 204 -0.96 3.88 8.25
C TYR A 204 -0.52 4.98 7.28
N THR A 205 -1.49 5.64 6.63
CA THR A 205 -1.20 6.79 5.77
C THR A 205 -1.05 8.09 6.54
N LEU A 206 0.04 8.82 6.27
CA LEU A 206 0.31 10.15 6.83
C LEU A 206 -0.14 11.28 5.90
N TYR A 207 -0.86 10.99 4.82
CA TYR A 207 -1.30 11.99 3.83
C TYR A 207 -2.17 13.10 4.45
N GLN A 208 -3.13 12.72 5.29
CA GLN A 208 -4.02 13.67 6.01
C GLN A 208 -3.85 13.61 7.52
N SER A 209 -2.89 12.83 8.01
CA SER A 209 -2.63 12.72 9.43
C SER A 209 -2.08 14.02 9.99
N LYS A 210 -2.54 14.36 11.20
CA LYS A 210 -2.03 15.50 11.98
C LYS A 210 -1.01 15.06 13.03
N ASP A 211 -0.68 13.77 13.07
CA ASP A 211 0.24 13.22 14.05
C ASP A 211 1.67 13.75 13.83
N THR A 212 2.33 14.06 14.95
CA THR A 212 3.76 14.36 14.93
C THR A 212 4.58 13.09 14.66
N ASP A 213 5.84 13.26 14.27
CA ASP A 213 6.74 12.13 14.02
C ASP A 213 6.82 11.21 15.25
N GLU A 214 6.86 11.78 16.46
CA GLU A 214 6.89 11.03 17.72
C GLU A 214 5.63 10.20 17.94
N GLN A 215 4.45 10.76 17.66
CA GLN A 215 3.18 10.06 17.80
C GLN A 215 3.07 8.89 16.80
N VAL A 216 3.55 9.10 15.56
CA VAL A 216 3.60 8.02 14.56
C VAL A 216 4.55 6.92 15.00
N ILE A 217 5.75 7.27 15.48
CA ILE A 217 6.74 6.28 15.96
C ILE A 217 6.19 5.49 17.16
N GLU A 218 5.53 6.15 18.10
CA GLU A 218 4.89 5.48 19.24
C GLU A 218 3.81 4.51 18.76
N PHE A 219 2.99 4.93 17.80
CA PHE A 219 1.95 4.08 17.22
C PHE A 219 2.55 2.84 16.55
N VAL A 220 3.58 3.00 15.72
CA VAL A 220 4.31 1.89 15.09
C VAL A 220 4.85 0.92 16.15
N ASN A 221 5.53 1.40 17.19
CA ASN A 221 6.06 0.52 18.24
C ASN A 221 4.96 -0.26 18.97
N LYS A 222 3.76 0.31 19.07
CA LYS A 222 2.63 -0.32 19.75
C LYS A 222 1.92 -1.36 18.88
N THR A 223 1.80 -1.10 17.59
CA THR A 223 0.88 -1.85 16.71
C THR A 223 1.58 -2.66 15.62
N GLY A 224 2.82 -2.32 15.28
CA GLY A 224 3.56 -2.95 14.19
C GLY A 224 3.08 -2.57 12.80
N VAL A 225 2.22 -1.54 12.65
CA VAL A 225 1.76 -1.10 11.33
C VAL A 225 2.90 -0.52 10.50
N ASP A 226 2.82 -0.71 9.20
CA ASP A 226 3.69 -0.04 8.24
C ASP A 226 3.19 1.36 7.93
N ILE A 227 4.04 2.19 7.35
CA ILE A 227 3.73 3.60 7.07
C ILE A 227 3.73 3.88 5.58
N THR A 228 2.75 4.63 5.10
CA THR A 228 2.80 5.31 3.79
C THR A 228 2.68 6.82 3.96
N MET A 229 3.42 7.62 3.21
CA MET A 229 3.39 9.08 3.36
C MET A 229 3.72 9.83 2.06
N PRO A 230 3.28 11.09 1.90
CA PRO A 230 3.73 11.91 0.79
C PRO A 230 5.25 12.16 0.86
N VAL A 231 5.92 12.23 -0.27
CA VAL A 231 7.39 12.41 -0.36
C VAL A 231 7.90 13.55 0.55
N GLY A 232 7.19 14.68 0.60
CA GLY A 232 7.58 15.82 1.43
C GLY A 232 7.61 15.56 2.95
N ARG A 233 6.96 14.49 3.44
CA ARG A 233 7.00 14.06 4.85
C ARG A 233 8.18 13.13 5.14
N ALA A 234 8.71 12.46 4.12
CA ALA A 234 9.73 11.43 4.25
C ALA A 234 11.14 12.02 4.43
N THR A 235 11.44 12.60 5.59
CA THR A 235 12.81 13.05 5.89
C THR A 235 13.71 11.86 6.26
N LYS A 236 15.01 11.94 5.96
CA LYS A 236 15.99 10.87 6.29
C LYS A 236 15.99 10.50 7.77
N SER A 237 15.83 11.50 8.65
CA SER A 237 15.74 11.30 10.10
C SER A 237 14.48 10.52 10.47
N PHE A 238 13.35 10.91 9.90
CA PHE A 238 12.06 10.29 10.20
C PHE A 238 11.99 8.85 9.67
N VAL A 239 12.35 8.62 8.41
CA VAL A 239 12.43 7.27 7.81
C VAL A 239 13.31 6.35 8.66
N LYS A 240 14.51 6.80 9.05
CA LYS A 240 15.40 6.01 9.92
C LYS A 240 14.76 5.66 11.28
N LYS A 241 14.00 6.57 11.89
CA LYS A 241 13.32 6.33 13.16
C LYS A 241 12.18 5.32 13.01
N LEU A 242 11.40 5.41 11.92
CA LEU A 242 10.34 4.45 11.60
C LEU A 242 10.89 3.05 11.36
N LYS A 243 11.95 2.93 10.55
CA LYS A 243 12.67 1.66 10.34
C LYS A 243 13.17 1.06 11.65
N LYS A 244 13.73 1.89 12.55
CA LYS A 244 14.17 1.44 13.86
C LYS A 244 13.01 0.97 14.75
N ALA A 245 11.82 1.53 14.57
CA ALA A 245 10.60 1.10 15.25
C ALA A 245 9.97 -0.17 14.65
N GLY A 246 10.51 -0.70 13.54
CA GLY A 246 10.06 -1.93 12.91
C GLY A 246 9.12 -1.75 11.72
N ALA A 247 8.74 -0.52 11.36
CA ALA A 247 7.87 -0.29 10.21
C ALA A 247 8.64 -0.34 8.89
N ARG A 248 8.02 -0.92 7.86
CA ARG A 248 8.32 -0.59 6.46
C ARG A 248 7.76 0.77 6.12
N VAL A 249 8.46 1.48 5.24
CA VAL A 249 8.13 2.84 4.86
C VAL A 249 7.88 2.90 3.36
N TYR A 250 6.67 3.26 2.99
CA TYR A 250 6.24 3.50 1.61
C TYR A 250 6.03 5.00 1.38
N VAL A 251 6.20 5.45 0.15
CA VAL A 251 5.99 6.85 -0.23
C VAL A 251 5.16 6.99 -1.50
N HIS A 252 4.37 8.05 -1.58
CA HIS A 252 3.46 8.28 -2.70
C HIS A 252 3.49 9.74 -3.22
N THR A 253 3.21 9.99 -4.50
CA THR A 253 3.27 9.06 -5.65
C THR A 253 4.55 9.39 -6.43
N VAL A 254 5.35 8.38 -6.77
CA VAL A 254 6.69 8.56 -7.34
C VAL A 254 6.79 7.83 -8.67
N ASN A 255 7.04 8.59 -9.75
CA ASN A 255 7.14 8.05 -11.11
C ASN A 255 8.53 8.23 -11.74
N GLU A 256 9.40 9.02 -11.10
CA GLU A 256 10.72 9.36 -11.64
C GLU A 256 11.80 8.48 -11.02
N GLU A 257 12.56 7.79 -11.88
CA GLU A 257 13.62 6.85 -11.46
C GLU A 257 14.66 7.53 -10.55
N ALA A 258 15.00 8.79 -10.82
CA ALA A 258 15.96 9.55 -10.02
C ALA A 258 15.45 9.80 -8.59
N GLU A 259 14.16 10.09 -8.43
CA GLU A 259 13.52 10.32 -7.13
C GLU A 259 13.40 9.01 -6.35
N ILE A 260 13.03 7.91 -7.02
CA ILE A 260 13.03 6.55 -6.46
C ILE A 260 14.42 6.20 -5.89
N ARG A 261 15.49 6.44 -6.66
CA ARG A 261 16.87 6.21 -6.22
C ARG A 261 17.24 7.02 -4.99
N GLU A 262 16.80 8.28 -4.91
CA GLU A 262 17.08 9.14 -3.77
C GLU A 262 16.38 8.64 -2.51
N LEU A 263 15.08 8.35 -2.61
CA LEU A 263 14.25 7.88 -1.52
C LEU A 263 14.67 6.48 -1.03
N ALA A 264 15.03 5.57 -1.94
CA ALA A 264 15.58 4.26 -1.58
C ALA A 264 16.87 4.39 -0.75
N ARG A 265 17.77 5.32 -1.11
CA ARG A 265 18.99 5.61 -0.31
C ARG A 265 18.68 6.22 1.06
N MET A 266 17.50 6.78 1.26
CA MET A 266 17.03 7.26 2.56
C MET A 266 16.48 6.13 3.44
N GLY A 267 16.27 4.94 2.89
CA GLY A 267 15.74 3.77 3.57
C GLY A 267 14.25 3.56 3.40
N VAL A 268 13.64 4.17 2.37
CA VAL A 268 12.26 3.85 1.95
C VAL A 268 12.24 2.44 1.36
N ASP A 269 11.23 1.65 1.75
CA ASP A 269 11.06 0.25 1.36
C ASP A 269 10.27 0.08 0.06
N GLY A 270 9.31 0.97 -0.20
CA GLY A 270 8.49 0.89 -1.41
C GLY A 270 7.84 2.21 -1.83
N PHE A 271 7.19 2.16 -2.99
CA PHE A 271 6.75 3.32 -3.75
C PHE A 271 5.36 3.06 -4.30
N TYR A 272 4.47 4.02 -4.11
CA TYR A 272 3.25 4.08 -4.91
C TYR A 272 3.63 4.72 -6.24
N THR A 273 3.36 4.02 -7.34
CA THR A 273 3.74 4.46 -8.68
C THR A 273 2.53 4.36 -9.60
N ASP A 274 2.45 5.27 -10.57
CA ASP A 274 1.49 5.15 -11.67
C ASP A 274 2.09 4.33 -12.82
N PHE A 275 3.39 4.48 -13.11
CA PHE A 275 3.96 3.98 -14.38
C PHE A 275 5.24 3.15 -14.22
N VAL A 276 5.69 2.86 -12.99
CA VAL A 276 6.94 2.13 -12.76
C VAL A 276 6.61 0.73 -12.21
N PRO A 277 6.73 -0.33 -13.02
CA PRO A 277 6.49 -1.70 -12.57
C PRO A 277 7.63 -2.23 -11.69
N GLU A 278 7.33 -3.29 -10.93
CA GLU A 278 8.28 -3.92 -10.00
C GLU A 278 9.58 -4.37 -10.70
N GLU A 279 9.47 -4.92 -11.90
CA GLU A 279 10.62 -5.43 -12.68
C GLU A 279 11.63 -4.33 -13.02
N ASP A 280 11.15 -3.11 -13.22
CA ASP A 280 12.01 -1.96 -13.51
C ASP A 280 12.75 -1.50 -12.25
N LEU A 281 12.11 -1.55 -11.08
CA LEU A 281 12.74 -1.19 -9.80
C LEU A 281 13.98 -2.04 -9.49
N ILE A 282 13.95 -3.34 -9.80
CA ILE A 282 15.06 -4.26 -9.53
C ILE A 282 16.33 -3.86 -10.32
N ASN A 283 16.15 -3.18 -11.46
CA ASN A 283 17.25 -2.70 -12.29
C ASN A 283 17.78 -1.32 -11.86
N ILE A 284 17.11 -0.66 -10.92
CA ILE A 284 17.50 0.65 -10.40
C ILE A 284 18.62 0.48 -9.35
N SER A 285 19.87 0.73 -9.75
CA SER A 285 20.99 0.77 -8.81
C SER A 285 20.74 1.65 -7.56
N GLY A 286 20.83 1.02 -6.38
CA GLY A 286 20.57 1.65 -5.09
C GLY A 286 19.23 1.31 -4.47
N VAL A 287 18.32 0.67 -5.22
CA VAL A 287 17.16 -0.05 -4.69
C VAL A 287 17.66 -1.47 -4.40
N ARG A 288 17.88 -1.79 -3.12
CA ARG A 288 18.24 -3.15 -2.66
C ARG A 288 17.21 -3.61 -1.67
#